data_AF-A0A1E8FMM0-F1
#
_entry.id   AF-A0A1E8FMM0-F1
#
_cell.length_a   1.000
_cell.length_b   1.000
_cell.length_c   1.000
_cell.angle_alpha   90.00
_cell.angle_beta   90.00
_cell.angle_gamma   90.00
#
_symmetry.space_group_name_H-M   'P 1'
#
loop_
_entity.id
_entity.type
_entity.pdbx_description
1 polymer ?
#
loop_
_entity_poly.entity_id
_entity_poly.type
_entity_poly.pdbx_seq_one_letter_code
_entity_poly.pdbx_strand_id
1 'polypeptide(L)'
;MRFDRANDRIVAVLDDGTTDSAPNMISPLLQMPETLGSVLRSDWRALVMGTAMMLALGLLAAAISIGLMGNMDEEQLAQLAYTSSIY
;
A
#
# COMPACT_ATOMS: atom_id res chain seq x y z
N MET A 1 18.34 31.41 19.85
CA MET A 1 17.96 30.69 18.62
C MET A 1 17.74 31.69 17.49
N ARG A 2 18.27 31.44 16.29
CA ARG A 2 18.18 32.30 15.10
C ARG A 2 17.64 31.48 13.93
N PHE A 3 16.74 32.06 13.14
CA PHE A 3 16.27 31.44 11.91
C PHE A 3 17.15 31.84 10.72
N ASP A 4 17.75 30.86 10.04
CA ASP A 4 18.52 31.03 8.81
C ASP A 4 17.61 30.75 7.61
N ARG A 5 17.09 31.83 7.01
CA ARG A 5 16.18 31.75 5.83
C ARG A 5 16.83 31.20 4.58
N ALA A 6 18.15 31.34 4.42
CA ALA A 6 18.84 30.89 3.22
C ALA A 6 18.88 29.36 3.12
N ASN A 7 18.86 28.69 4.27
CA ASN A 7 18.99 27.23 4.38
C ASN A 7 17.79 26.59 5.12
N ASP A 8 16.72 27.34 5.34
CA ASP A 8 15.48 26.93 6.03
C ASP A 8 15.72 26.12 7.32
N ARG A 9 16.61 26.64 8.18
CA ARG A 9 17.07 25.95 9.40
C ARG A 9 17.05 26.87 10.60
N ILE A 10 16.85 26.29 11.77
CA ILE A 10 16.97 26.96 13.06
C ILE A 10 18.37 26.67 13.59
N VAL A 11 19.12 27.72 13.91
CA VAL A 11 20.45 27.63 14.49
C VAL A 11 20.38 28.10 15.94
N ALA A 12 20.75 27.24 16.88
CA ALA A 12 20.88 27.56 18.29
C ALA A 12 22.37 27.69 18.65
N VAL A 13 22.69 28.71 19.45
CA VAL A 13 23.99 28.79 20.12
C VAL A 13 23.76 28.23 21.53
N LEU A 14 24.52 27.19 21.89
CA LEU A 14 24.48 26.52 23.18
C LEU A 14 25.34 27.28 24.21
N ASP A 15 25.22 26.94 25.50
CA ASP A 15 25.92 27.67 26.56
C ASP A 15 27.45 27.46 26.53
N ASP A 16 27.90 26.36 25.93
CA ASP A 16 29.29 26.00 25.68
C ASP A 16 29.89 26.76 24.48
N GLY A 17 29.12 27.64 23.86
CA GLY A 17 29.50 28.42 22.69
C GLY A 17 29.44 27.64 21.37
N THR A 18 29.05 26.36 21.41
CA THR A 18 28.84 25.56 20.19
C THR A 18 27.53 25.94 19.51
N THR A 19 27.43 25.61 18.22
CA THR A 19 26.23 25.83 17.43
C THR A 19 25.59 24.51 17.05
N ASP A 20 24.31 24.36 17.40
CA ASP A 20 23.44 23.28 16.93
C ASP A 20 22.51 23.80 15.83
N SER A 21 22.23 22.96 14.84
CA SER A 21 21.39 23.33 13.70
C SER A 21 20.39 22.23 13.39
N ALA A 22 19.11 22.60 13.33
CA ALA A 22 18.00 21.70 13.00
C ALA A 22 17.18 22.23 11.82
N PRO A 23 16.64 21.35 10.96
CA PRO A 23 15.75 21.76 9.87
C PRO A 23 14.45 22.37 10.41
N ASN A 24 13.88 23.32 9.67
CA ASN A 24 12.60 23.93 10.01
C ASN A 24 11.43 22.95 9.78
N MET A 25 10.98 22.27 10.84
CA MET A 25 9.90 21.27 10.77
C MET A 25 8.51 21.85 10.41
N ILE A 26 8.36 23.17 10.38
CA ILE A 26 7.10 23.85 10.00
C ILE A 26 7.09 24.18 8.50
N SER A 27 8.23 24.05 7.82
CA SER A 27 8.33 24.36 6.41
C SER A 27 7.49 23.38 5.56
N PRO A 28 6.56 23.89 4.74
CA PRO A 28 5.75 23.05 3.86
C PRO A 28 6.56 22.42 2.72
N LEU A 29 7.81 22.85 2.52
CA LEU A 29 8.74 22.31 1.54
C LEU A 29 9.65 21.23 2.14
N LEU A 30 9.61 21.01 3.46
CA LEU A 30 10.41 19.99 4.11
C LEU A 30 9.80 18.61 3.80
N GLN A 31 10.51 17.81 3.00
CA GLN A 31 10.15 16.42 2.76
C GLN A 31 10.36 15.62 4.05
N MET A 32 9.28 15.40 4.79
CA MET A 32 9.30 14.46 5.91
C MET A 32 9.39 13.03 5.37
N PRO A 33 10.17 12.15 6.02
CA PRO A 33 10.22 10.74 5.65
C PRO A 33 8.79 10.17 5.67
N GLU A 34 8.45 9.43 4.62
CA GLU A 34 7.11 8.89 4.48
C GLU A 34 6.79 7.90 5.60
N THR A 35 5.74 8.20 6.34
CA THR A 35 5.20 7.27 7.33
C THR A 35 4.12 6.40 6.70
N LEU A 36 3.87 5.20 7.24
CA LEU A 36 2.78 4.33 6.78
C LEU A 36 1.43 5.08 6.71
N GLY A 37 1.17 5.98 7.67
CA GLY A 37 -0.04 6.81 7.65
C GLY A 37 -0.06 7.86 6.53
N SER A 38 1.10 8.37 6.11
CA SER A 38 1.24 9.27 4.96
C SER A 38 0.94 8.54 3.65
N VAL A 39 1.55 7.37 3.45
CA VAL A 39 1.36 6.53 2.25
C VAL A 39 -0.09 6.06 2.14
N LEU A 40 -0.66 5.59 3.25
CA LEU A 40 -2.07 5.22 3.28
C LEU A 40 -2.98 6.41 2.94
N ARG A 41 -2.64 7.64 3.37
CA ARG A 41 -3.46 8.82 3.05
C ARG A 41 -3.29 9.30 1.61
N SER A 42 -2.10 9.24 1.05
CA SER A 42 -1.85 9.67 -0.34
C SER A 42 -2.42 8.65 -1.33
N ASP A 43 -2.24 7.35 -1.05
CA ASP A 43 -2.40 6.30 -2.05
C ASP A 43 -3.56 5.34 -1.73
N TRP A 44 -4.43 5.67 -0.76
CA TRP A 44 -5.57 4.80 -0.40
C TRP A 44 -6.42 4.41 -1.60
N ARG A 45 -6.60 5.30 -2.59
CA ARG A 45 -7.40 5.01 -3.78
C ARG A 45 -6.77 3.92 -4.63
N ALA A 46 -5.45 3.96 -4.81
CA ALA A 46 -4.74 2.94 -5.57
C ALA A 46 -4.81 1.59 -4.85
N LEU A 47 -4.65 1.58 -3.52
CA LEU A 47 -4.78 0.38 -2.70
C LEU A 47 -6.21 -0.19 -2.75
N VAL A 48 -7.24 0.65 -2.63
CA VAL A 48 -8.64 0.23 -2.71
C VAL A 48 -8.99 -0.30 -4.11
N MET A 49 -8.55 0.37 -5.16
CA MET A 49 -8.81 -0.09 -6.53
C MET A 49 -8.10 -1.42 -6.82
N GLY A 50 -6.83 -1.55 -6.44
CA GLY A 50 -6.06 -2.78 -6.64
C GLY A 50 -6.67 -3.97 -5.89
N THR A 51 -7.05 -3.78 -4.63
CA THR A 51 -7.72 -4.82 -3.83
C THR A 51 -9.09 -5.17 -4.39
N ALA A 52 -9.89 -4.18 -4.80
CA ALA A 52 -11.19 -4.41 -5.41
C ALA A 52 -11.10 -5.18 -6.74
N MET A 53 -10.11 -4.88 -7.59
CA MET A 53 -9.88 -5.62 -8.83
C MET A 53 -9.50 -7.07 -8.58
N MET A 54 -8.60 -7.34 -7.64
CA MET A 54 -8.22 -8.71 -7.28
C MET A 54 -9.40 -9.49 -6.71
N LEU A 55 -10.21 -8.85 -5.87
CA LEU A 55 -11.43 -9.45 -5.33
C LEU A 55 -12.44 -9.75 -6.44
N ALA A 56 -12.65 -8.82 -7.37
CA ALA A 56 -13.54 -9.00 -8.52
C ALA A 56 -13.09 -10.17 -9.41
N LEU A 57 -11.79 -10.29 -9.70
CA LEU A 57 -11.24 -11.40 -10.46
C LEU A 57 -11.41 -12.73 -9.73
N GLY A 58 -11.17 -12.76 -8.42
CA GLY A 58 -11.39 -13.95 -7.60
C GLY A 58 -12.85 -14.40 -7.59
N LEU A 59 -13.79 -13.47 -7.43
CA LEU A 59 -15.22 -13.75 -7.49
C LEU A 59 -15.66 -14.21 -8.88
N LEU A 60 -15.12 -13.62 -9.94
CA LEU A 60 -15.40 -14.04 -11.31
C LEU A 60 -14.94 -15.49 -11.55
N ALA A 61 -13.73 -15.84 -11.13
CA ALA A 61 -13.21 -17.19 -11.25
C ALA A 61 -14.07 -18.20 -10.45
N ALA A 62 -14.46 -17.84 -9.23
CA ALA A 62 -15.36 -18.67 -8.42
C ALA A 62 -16.72 -18.86 -9.08
N ALA A 63 -17.33 -17.79 -9.61
CA ALA A 63 -18.61 -17.84 -10.32
C ALA A 63 -18.55 -18.73 -11.56
N ILE A 64 -17.47 -18.63 -12.35
CA ILE A 64 -17.23 -19.49 -13.51
C ILE A 64 -17.13 -20.94 -13.08
N SER A 65 -16.36 -21.24 -12.02
CA SER A 65 -16.19 -22.60 -11.51
C SER A 65 -17.53 -23.22 -11.08
N ILE A 66 -18.36 -22.47 -10.35
CA ILE A 66 -19.69 -22.92 -9.93
C ILE A 66 -20.60 -23.13 -11.14
N GLY A 67 -20.59 -22.19 -12.10
CA GLY A 67 -21.39 -22.30 -13.32
C GLY A 67 -21.00 -23.50 -14.17
N LEU A 68 -19.70 -23.79 -14.29
CA LEU A 68 -19.20 -24.95 -15.01
C LEU A 68 -19.66 -26.25 -14.35
N MET A 69 -19.54 -26.33 -13.02
CA MET A 69 -19.95 -27.49 -12.23
C MET A 69 -21.45 -27.79 -12.35
N GLY A 70 -22.28 -26.75 -12.41
CA GLY A 70 -23.72 -26.88 -12.59
C GLY A 70 -24.18 -27.31 -14.00
N ASN A 71 -23.28 -27.27 -15.00
CA ASN A 71 -23.58 -27.67 -16.39
C ASN A 71 -22.86 -28.96 -16.80
N MET A 72 -22.10 -29.61 -15.91
CA MET A 72 -21.42 -30.87 -16.18
C MET A 72 -22.28 -32.05 -15.74
N ASP A 73 -22.31 -33.10 -16.57
CA ASP A 73 -22.93 -34.38 -16.19
C ASP A 73 -22.10 -35.12 -15.13
N GLU A 74 -22.72 -36.00 -14.36
CA GLU A 74 -22.08 -36.74 -13.25
C GLU A 74 -20.81 -37.50 -13.66
N GLU A 75 -20.78 -38.07 -14.87
CA GLU A 75 -19.60 -38.75 -15.41
C GLU A 75 -18.43 -37.80 -15.67
N GLN A 76 -18.72 -36.57 -16.13
CA GLN A 76 -17.70 -35.55 -16.40
C GLN A 76 -17.14 -34.98 -15.09
N LEU A 77 -18.00 -34.81 -14.07
CA LEU A 77 -17.59 -34.41 -12.73
C LEU A 77 -16.68 -35.47 -12.09
N ALA A 78 -17.02 -36.75 -12.23
CA ALA A 78 -16.20 -37.85 -11.70
C ALA A 78 -14.82 -37.92 -12.37
N GLN A 79 -14.73 -37.70 -13.69
CA GLN A 79 -13.46 -37.65 -14.41
C GLN A 79 -12.59 -36.44 -14.00
N LEU A 80 -13.21 -35.29 -13.76
CA LEU A 80 -12.52 -34.09 -13.29
C LEU A 80 -11.98 -34.26 -11.86
N ALA A 81 -12.78 -34.84 -10.97
CA ALA A 81 -12.36 -35.17 -9.60
C ALA A 81 -11.21 -36.19 -9.58
N TYR A 82 -11.28 -37.20 -10.45
CA TYR A 82 -10.21 -38.19 -10.57
C TYR A 82 -8.90 -37.54 -11.08
N THR A 83 -8.97 -36.73 -12.15
CA THR A 83 -7.82 -36.02 -12.71
C THR A 83 -7.18 -35.03 -11.72
N SER A 84 -7.99 -34.30 -10.95
CA SER A 84 -7.49 -33.34 -9.95
C SER A 84 -6.93 -34.00 -8.69
N SER A 85 -7.25 -35.26 -8.41
CA SER A 85 -6.67 -36.01 -7.27
C SER A 85 -5.28 -36.58 -7.56
N ILE A 86 -4.88 -36.65 -8.83
CA ILE A 86 -3.60 -37.24 -9.27
C ILE A 86 -2.48 -36.18 -9.31
N TYR A 87 -2.83 -34.90 -9.24
CA TYR A 87 -1.92 -33.77 -9.07
C TYR A 87 -1.94 -33.26 -7.63
#